data_AF-A0A095XZR0-F1
#
_entry.id   AF-A0A095XZR0-F1
#
_cell.length_a   1.000
_cell.length_b   1.000
_cell.length_c   1.000
_cell.angle_alpha   90.00
_cell.angle_beta   90.00
_cell.angle_gamma   90.00
#
_symmetry.space_group_name_H-M   'P 1'
#
loop_
_entity.id
_entity.type
_entity.pdbx_description
1 polymer ?
#
loop_
_entity_poly.entity_id
_entity_poly.type
_entity_poly.pdbx_seq_one_letter_code
_entity_poly.pdbx_strand_id
1 'polypeptide(L)'
;MDGPARVSAPRGEALRFRLAAVLAGGALWLEDLGTAPLAREQVALVQAMIRACGWASEAPRVQEFAWPMHRNPQLDQGAAAAGVALEAFLARLANEAGLTRIFLLGTEARERAGALALPAFALPSTRDMLVSAGAKRDAWAVLRDLAAS
;
A
#
# COMPACT_ATOMS: atom_id res chain seq x y z
N MET A 1 33.26 40.60 -8.81
CA MET A 1 33.34 39.15 -8.52
C MET A 1 31.92 38.69 -8.24
N ASP A 2 31.19 38.35 -9.29
CA ASP A 2 29.82 37.84 -9.19
C ASP A 2 29.88 36.35 -8.87
N GLY A 3 29.39 35.97 -7.68
CA GLY A 3 29.26 34.58 -7.28
C GLY A 3 28.18 33.87 -8.12
N PRO A 4 28.33 32.57 -8.43
CA PRO A 4 27.36 31.89 -9.28
C PRO A 4 26.01 31.83 -8.57
N ALA A 5 24.98 32.38 -9.25
CA ALA A 5 23.59 32.22 -8.88
C ALA A 5 23.29 30.73 -8.72
N ARG A 6 22.89 30.32 -7.51
CA ARG A 6 22.33 28.98 -7.28
C ARG A 6 21.09 28.85 -8.15
N VAL A 7 21.22 28.12 -9.26
CA VAL A 7 20.09 27.66 -10.05
C VAL A 7 19.21 26.84 -9.13
N SER A 8 18.12 27.45 -8.68
CA SER A 8 17.08 26.75 -7.94
C SER A 8 16.39 25.83 -8.93
N ALA A 9 16.63 24.53 -8.81
CA ALA A 9 15.89 23.52 -9.56
C ALA A 9 14.38 23.78 -9.38
N PRO A 10 13.55 23.53 -10.41
CA PRO A 10 12.11 23.67 -10.28
C PRO A 10 11.66 22.84 -9.08
N ARG A 11 10.96 23.47 -8.12
CA ARG A 11 10.32 22.77 -7.01
C ARG A 11 9.30 21.83 -7.61
N GLY A 12 9.72 20.59 -7.89
CA GLY A 12 8.85 19.51 -8.27
C GLY A 12 7.70 19.48 -7.29
N GLU A 13 6.48 19.40 -7.83
CA GLU A 13 5.25 19.28 -7.07
C GLU A 13 5.48 18.38 -5.84
N ALA A 14 5.21 18.91 -4.65
CA ALA A 14 5.52 18.22 -3.41
C ALA A 14 4.80 16.87 -3.42
N LEU A 15 5.56 15.79 -3.61
CA LEU A 15 5.06 14.42 -3.64
C LEU A 15 4.18 14.20 -2.41
N ARG A 16 2.92 13.82 -2.62
CA ARG A 16 1.95 13.56 -1.56
C ARG A 16 1.19 12.30 -1.88
N PHE A 17 1.31 11.33 -1.01
CA PHE A 17 0.58 10.07 -1.14
C PHE A 17 0.37 9.43 0.23
N ARG A 18 -0.63 8.55 0.28
CA ARG A 18 -0.95 7.69 1.39
C ARG A 18 -0.96 6.25 0.91
N LEU A 19 -0.51 5.37 1.78
CA LEU A 19 -0.53 3.93 1.58
C LEU A 19 -1.16 3.30 2.81
N ALA A 20 -2.08 2.38 2.59
CA ALA A 20 -2.62 1.53 3.63
C ALA A 20 -1.97 0.15 3.58
N ALA A 21 -1.59 -0.34 4.75
CA ALA A 21 -1.18 -1.70 5.01
C ALA A 21 -2.19 -2.34 5.97
N VAL A 22 -2.97 -3.30 5.49
CA VAL A 22 -3.88 -4.09 6.31
C VAL A 22 -3.25 -5.46 6.52
N LEU A 23 -3.00 -5.83 7.77
CA LEU A 23 -2.46 -7.13 8.14
C LEU A 23 -3.60 -8.02 8.62
N ALA A 24 -3.91 -9.06 7.84
CA ALA A 24 -4.98 -10.00 8.15
C ALA A 24 -4.90 -11.25 7.26
N GLY A 25 -5.33 -12.41 7.76
CA GLY A 25 -5.36 -13.65 6.97
C GLY A 25 -3.97 -14.17 6.60
N GLY A 26 -2.97 -13.96 7.45
CA GLY A 26 -1.57 -14.32 7.18
C GLY A 26 -0.95 -13.55 6.01
N ALA A 27 -1.52 -12.39 5.66
CA ALA A 27 -1.12 -11.60 4.51
C ALA A 27 -1.04 -10.10 4.83
N LEU A 28 -0.18 -9.41 4.09
CA LEU A 28 -0.15 -7.96 4.02
C LEU A 28 -0.94 -7.51 2.79
N TRP A 29 -1.99 -6.72 2.99
CA TRP A 29 -2.78 -6.12 1.93
C TRP A 29 -2.36 -4.66 1.79
N LEU A 30 -1.74 -4.32 0.67
CA LEU A 30 -1.14 -3.02 0.43
C LEU A 30 -1.96 -2.26 -0.62
N GLU A 31 -2.39 -1.05 -0.29
CA GLU A 31 -3.20 -0.22 -1.19
C GLU A 31 -2.69 1.23 -1.22
N ASP A 32 -2.51 1.77 -2.42
CA ASP A 32 -2.31 3.21 -2.61
C ASP A 32 -3.65 3.94 -2.46
N LEU A 33 -3.66 4.94 -1.58
CA LEU A 33 -4.86 5.72 -1.27
C LEU A 33 -4.86 7.12 -1.89
N GLY A 34 -3.83 7.48 -2.64
CA GLY A 34 -3.60 8.84 -3.12
C GLY A 34 -3.53 9.78 -1.93
N THR A 35 -4.48 10.70 -1.82
CA THR A 35 -4.53 11.67 -0.70
C THR A 35 -5.61 11.36 0.34
N ALA A 36 -6.50 10.41 0.07
CA ALA A 36 -7.62 10.07 0.94
C ALA A 36 -7.22 9.04 2.01
N PRO A 37 -7.89 9.04 3.18
CA PRO A 37 -7.70 7.99 4.19
C PRO A 37 -8.31 6.65 3.75
N LEU A 38 -7.92 5.56 4.44
CA LEU A 38 -8.55 4.27 4.25
C LEU A 38 -9.99 4.30 4.80
N ALA A 39 -10.98 3.95 3.98
CA ALA A 39 -12.37 3.89 4.41
C ALA A 39 -12.68 2.60 5.18
N ARG A 40 -13.71 2.63 6.04
CA ARG A 40 -14.14 1.45 6.82
C ARG A 40 -14.64 0.33 5.92
N GLU A 41 -15.31 0.69 4.84
CA GLU A 41 -15.86 -0.22 3.83
C GLU A 41 -14.74 -0.99 3.12
N GLN A 42 -13.59 -0.35 2.87
CA GLN A 42 -12.41 -1.01 2.29
C GLN A 42 -11.86 -2.08 3.26
N VAL A 43 -11.73 -1.77 4.55
CA VAL A 43 -11.30 -2.74 5.58
C VAL A 43 -12.31 -3.89 5.70
N ALA A 44 -13.61 -3.57 5.71
CA ALA A 44 -14.67 -4.58 5.78
C ALA A 44 -14.66 -5.52 4.56
N LEU A 45 -14.38 -4.98 3.37
CA LEU A 45 -14.23 -5.77 2.15
C LEU A 45 -13.03 -6.73 2.24
N VAL A 46 -11.86 -6.26 2.68
CA VAL A 46 -10.69 -7.13 2.91
C VAL A 46 -11.03 -8.25 3.89
N GLN A 47 -11.69 -7.92 5.00
CA GLN A 47 -12.09 -8.93 5.98
C GLN A 47 -13.10 -9.95 5.41
N ALA A 48 -14.03 -9.51 4.57
CA ALA A 48 -14.98 -10.39 3.89
C ALA A 48 -14.28 -11.34 2.92
N MET A 49 -13.29 -10.87 2.16
CA MET A 49 -12.49 -11.69 1.24
C MET A 49 -11.70 -12.77 2.00
N ILE A 50 -11.05 -12.39 3.11
CA ILE A 50 -10.32 -13.34 3.97
C ILE A 50 -11.25 -14.45 4.48
N ARG A 51 -12.45 -14.09 4.96
CA ARG A 51 -13.45 -15.06 5.40
C ARG A 51 -13.92 -15.97 4.27
N ALA A 52 -14.16 -15.42 3.08
CA ALA A 52 -14.58 -16.19 1.92
C ALA A 52 -13.53 -17.21 1.48
N CYS A 53 -12.24 -16.90 1.68
CA CYS A 53 -11.14 -17.82 1.41
C CYS A 53 -10.88 -18.85 2.54
N GLY A 54 -11.63 -18.79 3.65
CA GLY A 54 -11.42 -19.69 4.79
C GLY A 54 -10.09 -19.47 5.54
N TRP A 55 -9.42 -18.34 5.31
CA TRP A 55 -8.18 -18.02 6.01
C TRP A 55 -8.45 -17.54 7.44
N ALA A 56 -7.45 -17.68 8.31
CA ALA A 56 -7.53 -17.24 9.72
C ALA A 56 -8.02 -15.78 9.81
N SER A 57 -9.16 -15.57 10.45
CA SER A 57 -9.83 -14.28 10.51
C SER A 57 -9.64 -13.65 11.89
N GLU A 58 -8.50 -13.00 12.08
CA GLU A 58 -8.32 -12.05 13.18
C GLU A 58 -8.84 -10.67 12.79
N ALA A 59 -9.02 -9.79 13.78
CA ALA A 59 -9.36 -8.40 13.50
C ALA A 59 -8.22 -7.75 12.68
N PRO A 60 -8.53 -7.14 11.51
CA PRO A 60 -7.49 -6.55 10.68
C PRO A 60 -6.72 -5.46 11.43
N ARG A 61 -5.39 -5.57 11.46
CA ARG A 61 -4.51 -4.50 11.95
C ARG A 61 -4.21 -3.55 10.79
N VAL A 62 -4.60 -2.29 10.94
CA VAL A 62 -4.39 -1.26 9.91
C VAL A 62 -3.22 -0.37 10.30
N GLN A 63 -2.28 -0.18 9.37
CA GLN A 63 -1.21 0.79 9.47
C GLN A 63 -1.25 1.67 8.21
N GLU A 64 -1.11 2.99 8.39
CA GLU A 64 -1.09 3.92 7.27
C GLU A 64 0.25 4.66 7.22
N PHE A 65 0.72 4.87 6.00
CA PHE A 65 1.86 5.71 5.68
C PHE A 65 1.34 6.94 4.95
N ALA A 66 1.75 8.13 5.38
CA ALA A 66 1.42 9.37 4.71
C ALA A 66 2.70 10.16 4.46
N TRP A 67 2.94 10.52 3.20
CA TRP A 67 4.02 11.40 2.81
C TRP A 67 3.50 12.79 2.43
N PRO A 68 4.18 13.87 2.83
CA PRO A 68 5.30 13.94 3.78
C PRO A 68 4.90 13.55 5.20
N MET A 69 5.82 12.89 5.93
CA MET A 69 5.59 12.50 7.34
C MET A 69 5.51 13.70 8.29
N HIS A 70 6.14 14.81 7.91
CA HIS A 70 6.20 16.03 8.69
C HIS A 70 5.92 17.24 7.82
N ARG A 71 5.37 18.28 8.43
CA ARG A 71 5.17 19.59 7.78
C ARG A 71 6.38 20.52 7.89
N ASN A 72 7.48 20.09 8.51
CA ASN A 72 8.67 20.92 8.68
C ASN A 72 9.43 21.05 7.34
N PRO A 73 9.50 22.24 6.72
CA PRO A 73 10.17 22.46 5.44
C PRO A 73 11.70 22.32 5.52
N GLN A 74 12.28 22.24 6.71
CA GLN A 74 13.73 22.06 6.91
C GLN A 74 14.19 20.61 6.69
N LEU A 75 13.26 19.65 6.74
CA LEU A 75 13.53 18.24 6.51
C LEU A 75 13.29 17.91 5.04
N ASP A 76 14.11 17.01 4.47
CA ASP A 76 13.97 16.59 3.08
C ASP A 76 12.62 15.91 2.86
N GLN A 77 11.84 16.46 1.92
CA GLN A 77 10.51 15.95 1.52
C GLN A 77 10.51 15.48 0.06
N GLY A 78 11.70 15.35 -0.54
CA GLY A 78 11.88 14.91 -1.92
C GLY A 78 11.54 13.43 -2.14
N ALA A 79 11.44 13.05 -3.41
CA ALA A 79 11.08 11.69 -3.81
C ALA A 79 12.07 10.61 -3.28
N ALA A 80 13.37 10.93 -3.20
CA ALA A 80 14.36 10.01 -2.66
C ALA A 80 14.13 9.72 -1.16
N ALA A 81 13.90 10.75 -0.35
CA ALA A 81 13.56 10.60 1.06
C ALA A 81 12.24 9.84 1.25
N ALA A 82 11.24 10.10 0.40
CA ALA A 82 9.98 9.37 0.40
C ALA A 82 10.18 7.87 0.14
N GLY A 83 11.04 7.54 -0.84
CA GLY A 83 11.39 6.17 -1.21
C GLY A 83 12.04 5.43 -0.04
N VAL A 84 13.07 6.00 0.58
CA VAL A 84 13.76 5.41 1.74
C VAL A 84 12.80 5.20 2.91
N ALA A 85 11.97 6.20 3.20
CA ALA A 85 11.03 6.13 4.31
C ALA A 85 9.94 5.07 4.07
N LEU A 86 9.46 4.95 2.83
CA LEU A 86 8.51 3.94 2.41
C LEU A 86 9.12 2.54 2.46
N GLU A 87 10.36 2.37 1.96
CA GLU A 87 11.07 1.09 2.00
C GLU A 87 11.25 0.61 3.45
N ALA A 88 11.68 1.49 4.36
CA ALA A 88 11.80 1.16 5.78
C ALA A 88 10.44 0.78 6.41
N PHE A 89 9.36 1.48 6.03
CA PHE A 89 8.01 1.14 6.48
C PHE A 89 7.59 -0.26 6.01
N LEU A 90 7.74 -0.57 4.72
CA LEU A 90 7.37 -1.85 4.14
C LEU A 90 8.26 -3.00 4.65
N ALA A 91 9.56 -2.78 4.79
CA ALA A 91 10.48 -3.77 5.34
C ALA A 91 10.10 -4.15 6.78
N ARG A 92 9.72 -3.18 7.61
CA ARG A 92 9.22 -3.47 8.96
C ARG A 92 7.97 -4.35 8.93
N LEU A 93 7.01 -4.03 8.07
CA LEU A 93 5.77 -4.79 7.93
C LEU A 93 6.01 -6.21 7.41
N ALA A 94 6.83 -6.36 6.37
CA ALA A 94 7.11 -7.65 5.75
C ALA A 94 7.85 -8.63 6.68
N ASN A 95 8.60 -8.10 7.67
CA ASN A 95 9.25 -8.90 8.71
C ASN A 95 8.33 -9.23 9.89
N GLU A 96 7.06 -8.83 9.88
CA GLU A 96 6.12 -9.25 10.91
C GLU A 96 5.85 -10.76 10.82
N ALA A 97 5.96 -11.45 11.96
CA ALA A 97 5.83 -12.89 12.02
C ALA A 97 4.44 -13.36 11.54
N GLY A 98 4.41 -14.47 10.78
CA GLY A 98 3.17 -15.09 10.30
C GLY A 98 2.63 -14.55 8.97
N LEU A 99 3.31 -13.57 8.37
CA LEU A 99 3.02 -13.17 6.98
C LEU A 99 3.62 -14.18 6.00
N THR A 100 2.80 -14.65 5.06
CA THR A 100 3.20 -15.62 4.03
C THR A 100 3.11 -15.06 2.62
N ARG A 101 2.46 -13.91 2.44
CA ARG A 101 2.15 -13.30 1.14
C ARG A 101 1.80 -11.82 1.26
N ILE A 102 1.82 -11.16 0.10
CA ILE A 102 1.41 -9.76 -0.06
C ILE A 102 0.35 -9.68 -1.16
N PHE A 103 -0.72 -8.95 -0.90
CA PHE A 103 -1.70 -8.55 -1.90
C PHE A 103 -1.48 -7.07 -2.26
N LEU A 104 -1.24 -6.80 -3.54
CA LEU A 104 -1.04 -5.47 -4.10
C LEU A 104 -2.36 -5.00 -4.71
N LEU A 105 -3.05 -4.09 -4.03
CA LEU A 105 -4.38 -3.59 -4.40
C LEU A 105 -4.22 -2.35 -5.29
N GLY A 106 -4.47 -2.54 -6.59
CA GLY A 106 -4.28 -1.54 -7.63
C GLY A 106 -2.83 -1.45 -8.15
N THR A 107 -2.67 -0.83 -9.32
CA THR A 107 -1.38 -0.75 -10.03
C THR A 107 -0.35 0.06 -9.24
N GLU A 108 -0.76 1.17 -8.63
CA GLU A 108 0.13 2.07 -7.85
C GLU A 108 0.77 1.35 -6.66
N ALA A 109 0.02 0.47 -5.97
CA ALA A 109 0.55 -0.31 -4.86
C ALA A 109 1.69 -1.23 -5.29
N ARG A 110 1.63 -1.75 -6.53
CA ARG A 110 2.69 -2.60 -7.09
C ARG A 110 3.97 -1.81 -7.36
N GLU A 111 3.85 -0.60 -7.89
CA GLU A 111 5.01 0.26 -8.15
C GLU A 111 5.69 0.66 -6.83
N ARG A 112 4.90 0.92 -5.79
CA ARG A 112 5.39 1.34 -4.47
C ARG A 112 5.91 0.23 -3.58
N ALA A 113 5.45 -1.01 -3.76
CA ALA A 113 5.86 -2.14 -2.93
C ALA A 113 7.36 -2.45 -3.08
N GLY A 114 7.94 -2.18 -4.25
CA GLY A 114 9.31 -2.57 -4.55
C GLY A 114 9.53 -4.09 -4.47
N ALA A 115 10.77 -4.51 -4.21
CA ALA A 115 11.13 -5.92 -4.08
C ALA A 115 11.02 -6.37 -2.62
N LEU A 116 9.85 -6.88 -2.23
CA LEU A 116 9.66 -7.54 -0.93
C LEU A 116 9.89 -9.05 -1.06
N ALA A 117 10.42 -9.68 0.00
CA ALA A 117 10.81 -11.10 0.00
C ALA A 117 9.64 -12.09 0.11
N LEU A 118 8.40 -11.61 0.04
CA LEU A 118 7.19 -12.43 0.11
C LEU A 118 6.54 -12.55 -1.28
N PRO A 119 5.89 -13.67 -1.60
CA PRO A 119 5.08 -13.81 -2.80
C PRO A 119 4.04 -12.68 -2.89
N ALA A 120 4.02 -11.96 -4.01
CA ALA A 120 3.13 -10.83 -4.23
C ALA A 120 2.08 -11.14 -5.30
N PHE A 121 0.82 -10.87 -4.99
CA PHE A 121 -0.32 -11.10 -5.86
C PHE A 121 -1.05 -9.79 -6.15
N ALA A 122 -1.23 -9.47 -7.43
CA ALA A 122 -1.94 -8.27 -7.84
C ALA A 122 -3.45 -8.49 -7.77
N LEU A 123 -4.17 -7.53 -7.19
CA LEU A 123 -5.62 -7.44 -7.17
C LEU A 123 -6.04 -6.04 -7.61
N PRO A 124 -7.29 -5.83 -8.07
CA PRO A 124 -7.85 -4.49 -8.22
C PRO A 124 -7.78 -3.68 -6.91
N SER A 125 -7.91 -2.35 -6.99
CA SER A 125 -8.02 -1.56 -5.75
C SER A 125 -9.33 -1.88 -5.02
N THR A 126 -9.37 -1.72 -3.69
CA THR A 126 -10.64 -1.94 -2.98
C THR A 126 -11.66 -0.87 -3.35
N ARG A 127 -11.21 0.33 -3.74
CA ARG A 127 -12.08 1.38 -4.30
C ARG A 127 -12.79 0.91 -5.57
N ASP A 128 -12.05 0.33 -6.51
CA ASP A 128 -12.63 -0.20 -7.75
C ASP A 128 -13.56 -1.36 -7.46
N MET A 129 -13.16 -2.27 -6.56
CA MET A 129 -14.00 -3.37 -6.14
C MET A 129 -15.31 -2.89 -5.51
N LEU A 130 -15.30 -1.82 -4.72
CA LEU A 130 -16.53 -1.32 -4.08
C LEU A 130 -17.55 -0.80 -5.10
N VAL A 131 -17.11 -0.26 -6.23
CA VAL A 131 -17.98 0.35 -7.25
C VAL A 131 -18.19 -0.50 -8.51
N SER A 132 -17.38 -1.55 -8.72
CA SER A 132 -17.43 -2.40 -9.92
C SER A 132 -17.54 -3.88 -9.58
N ALA A 133 -18.62 -4.51 -10.05
CA ALA A 133 -18.78 -5.96 -9.98
C ALA A 133 -17.73 -6.72 -10.83
N GLY A 134 -17.21 -6.08 -11.89
CA GLY A 134 -16.09 -6.64 -12.68
C GLY A 134 -14.85 -6.80 -11.82
N ALA A 135 -14.43 -5.73 -11.14
CA ALA A 135 -13.26 -5.74 -10.26
C ALA A 135 -13.40 -6.77 -9.11
N LYS A 136 -14.60 -6.95 -8.55
CA LYS A 136 -14.84 -8.02 -7.55
C LYS A 136 -14.61 -9.41 -8.14
N ARG A 137 -15.07 -9.67 -9.37
CA ARG A 137 -14.88 -10.98 -10.03
C ARG A 137 -13.41 -11.25 -10.32
N ASP A 138 -12.68 -10.23 -10.78
CA ASP A 138 -11.25 -10.34 -11.07
C ASP A 138 -10.45 -10.62 -9.80
N ALA A 139 -10.73 -9.88 -8.72
CA ALA A 139 -10.14 -10.15 -7.41
C ALA A 139 -10.44 -11.57 -6.92
N TRP A 140 -11.69 -12.00 -7.05
CA TRP A 140 -12.13 -13.32 -6.60
C TRP A 140 -11.49 -14.47 -7.37
N ALA A 141 -11.24 -14.31 -8.68
CA ALA A 141 -10.56 -15.33 -9.47
C ALA A 141 -9.19 -15.67 -8.88
N VAL A 142 -8.38 -14.65 -8.56
CA VAL A 142 -7.06 -14.81 -7.93
C VAL A 142 -7.18 -15.43 -6.54
N LEU A 143 -8.08 -14.88 -5.72
CA LEU A 143 -8.24 -15.31 -4.33
C LEU A 143 -8.72 -16.76 -4.19
N ARG A 144 -9.60 -17.20 -5.09
CA ARG A 144 -10.11 -18.58 -5.11
C ARG A 144 -9.01 -19.58 -5.44
N ASP A 145 -8.18 -19.27 -6.43
CA ASP A 145 -7.08 -20.16 -6.84
C ASP A 145 -6.06 -20.32 -5.70
N LEU A 146 -5.79 -19.24 -4.96
CA LEU A 146 -4.93 -19.27 -3.77
C LEU A 146 -5.56 -19.99 -2.57
N ALA A 147 -6.89 -19.92 -2.41
CA ALA A 147 -7.58 -20.63 -1.34
C ALA A 147 -7.65 -22.14 -1.58
N ALA A 148 -7.52 -22.59 -2.84
CA ALA A 148 -7.49 -23.99 -3.22
C ALA A 148 -6.09 -24.64 -3.17
N SER A 149 -5.04 -23.83 -2.95
CA SER A 149 -3.63 -24.24 -2.88
C SER A 149 -3.18 -24.53 -1.46
#